data_AF-A0A848LU66-F1
#
_entry.id   AF-A0A848LU66-F1
#
_cell.length_a   1.000
_cell.length_b   1.000
_cell.length_c   1.000
_cell.angle_alpha   90.00
_cell.angle_beta   90.00
_cell.angle_gamma   90.00
#
_symmetry.space_group_name_H-M   'P 1'
#
loop_
_entity.id
_entity.type
_entity.pdbx_description
1 polymer ?
#
loop_
_entity_poly.entity_id
_entity_poly.type
_entity_poly.pdbx_seq_one_letter_code
_entity_poly.pdbx_strand_id
1 'polypeptide(L)'
;MTLRSLTLACLFALGATACNPTQDTEPTAEELGTSTGAAAVTRLDAAIGDNTLSFETLGTFEERNGRRVLVIRATANRYLQDVFSFVPDDAFGEANIISERRFEVVLPEGHELNSVLSGLPLFIAIDTNTGSPRRYYARIVVAPRFFDFRGSSALFIDENVNPVYVRNGTDVLVYRGKVDGAVSSLSVTAPDGTPVVTAVDADTFRLDWQYPAVYQAIDPHTTPLTFTATLPDGTSAVKTARLVARVTELAVTDGDPYYVWPSPPCQLAAYNCIRALPTNTTDYAACGTYREVSRCMYANTCSGVPPQPLSLTEIDASSLESARVAWNAGSNPYSWSSITGIDAYVAPMCPSAPITLQALWQQLTDLGMNLPYFYWGYVTDRSGVDFGGGTRGAAFMSALDTFAGTGPIQAWMGSEEIPCHNCHAFRDYTLLYYPSSGKVLMLVGESGYDS
;
A
#
# COMPACT_ATOMS: atom_id res chain seq x y z
N MET A 1 42.19 -33.72 23.50
CA MET A 1 42.54 -32.49 24.24
C MET A 1 41.44 -31.49 23.90
N THR A 2 40.55 -31.02 24.76
CA THR A 2 40.41 -31.00 26.22
C THR A 2 38.91 -30.87 26.53
N LEU A 3 38.37 -31.80 27.32
CA LEU A 3 37.08 -31.70 28.03
C LEU A 3 37.17 -30.63 29.13
N ARG A 4 36.06 -29.94 29.45
CA ARG A 4 35.59 -29.67 30.83
C ARG A 4 34.05 -29.51 30.83
N SER A 5 33.28 -30.46 31.39
CA SER A 5 32.75 -30.56 32.78
C SER A 5 31.61 -29.55 33.09
N LEU A 6 30.33 -29.96 33.13
CA LEU A 6 29.56 -30.52 34.29
C LEU A 6 29.31 -29.53 35.44
N THR A 7 28.03 -29.25 35.74
CA THR A 7 27.44 -29.50 37.08
C THR A 7 25.91 -29.52 37.02
N LEU A 8 25.40 -30.67 37.45
CA LEU A 8 24.03 -31.03 37.81
C LEU A 8 23.82 -30.65 39.28
N ALA A 9 22.65 -30.14 39.66
CA ALA A 9 22.22 -30.11 41.06
C ALA A 9 20.78 -30.63 41.16
N CYS A 10 20.64 -31.84 41.72
CA CYS A 10 19.39 -32.44 42.16
C CYS A 10 19.05 -31.96 43.58
N LEU A 11 17.75 -31.87 43.89
CA LEU A 11 17.22 -32.01 45.25
C LEU A 11 15.97 -32.89 45.23
N PHE A 12 16.16 -34.12 45.70
CA PHE A 12 15.20 -35.09 46.25
C PHE A 12 14.78 -34.61 47.68
N ALA A 13 13.66 -34.93 48.34
CA ALA A 13 12.53 -35.83 48.13
C ALA A 13 11.49 -35.74 49.29
N LEU A 14 10.38 -36.49 49.14
CA LEU A 14 9.49 -37.14 50.14
C LEU A 14 8.50 -36.24 50.92
N GLY A 15 7.22 -36.56 51.13
CA GLY A 15 6.38 -37.74 50.84
C GLY A 15 5.33 -37.91 51.95
N ALA A 16 4.07 -38.26 51.64
CA ALA A 16 3.16 -39.06 52.49
C ALA A 16 1.78 -39.28 51.82
N THR A 17 1.36 -40.55 51.81
CA THR A 17 0.05 -41.08 51.40
C THR A 17 -0.85 -41.35 52.62
N ALA A 18 -2.15 -41.04 52.55
CA ALA A 18 -3.21 -41.69 53.36
C ALA A 18 -4.60 -41.56 52.67
N CYS A 19 -5.44 -42.59 52.83
CA CYS A 19 -6.63 -42.93 52.03
C CYS A 19 -7.97 -42.24 52.43
N ASN A 20 -8.79 -41.90 51.39
CA ASN A 20 -10.26 -42.04 51.15
C ASN A 20 -11.33 -41.90 52.28
N PRO A 21 -12.64 -41.64 51.98
CA PRO A 21 -13.33 -41.35 50.70
C PRO A 21 -14.37 -40.19 50.74
N THR A 22 -15.04 -39.99 49.60
CA THR A 22 -16.34 -39.30 49.33
C THR A 22 -16.38 -37.79 49.07
N GLN A 23 -17.07 -37.49 47.96
CA GLN A 23 -17.83 -36.30 47.57
C GLN A 23 -17.25 -35.32 46.53
N ASP A 24 -18.07 -35.22 45.49
CA ASP A 24 -18.44 -34.06 44.69
C ASP A 24 -17.57 -33.68 43.48
N THR A 25 -18.27 -33.74 42.34
CA THR A 25 -17.91 -33.36 40.99
C THR A 25 -17.52 -31.89 40.94
N GLU A 26 -16.23 -31.58 40.81
CA GLU A 26 -15.75 -30.29 40.33
C GLU A 26 -15.51 -30.34 38.82
N PRO A 27 -15.89 -29.30 38.05
CA PRO A 27 -15.58 -29.21 36.64
C PRO A 27 -14.06 -29.09 36.47
N THR A 28 -13.52 -29.95 35.62
CA THR A 28 -12.12 -29.89 35.16
C THR A 28 -11.81 -28.47 34.68
N ALA A 29 -10.88 -27.81 35.37
CA ALA A 29 -10.25 -26.59 34.89
C ALA A 29 -9.71 -26.84 33.48
N GLU A 30 -10.17 -26.05 32.51
CA GLU A 30 -9.57 -26.00 31.18
C GLU A 30 -8.08 -25.66 31.34
N GLU A 31 -7.24 -26.55 30.83
CA GLU A 31 -5.81 -26.35 30.74
C GLU A 31 -5.58 -25.20 29.74
N LEU A 32 -5.40 -23.98 30.26
CA LEU A 32 -5.04 -22.80 29.48
C LEU A 32 -3.66 -23.04 28.85
N GLY A 33 -3.69 -23.48 27.58
CA GLY A 33 -2.49 -23.61 26.76
C GLY A 33 -1.70 -22.30 26.73
N THR A 34 -0.39 -22.40 26.91
CA THR A 34 0.56 -21.28 26.87
C THR A 34 0.46 -20.53 25.55
N SER A 35 0.08 -19.24 25.61
CA SER A 35 0.13 -18.33 24.47
C SER A 35 1.58 -17.91 24.21
N THR A 36 2.04 -18.02 22.96
CA THR A 36 3.39 -17.61 22.55
C THR A 36 3.40 -16.27 21.80
N GLY A 37 2.32 -15.49 21.90
CA GLY A 37 2.24 -14.13 21.35
C GLY A 37 2.72 -13.09 22.35
N ALA A 38 3.32 -12.00 21.87
CA ALA A 38 3.53 -10.80 22.68
C ALA A 38 2.20 -10.40 23.34
N ALA A 39 2.24 -9.98 24.61
CA ALA A 39 1.03 -9.54 25.32
C ALA A 39 0.34 -8.44 24.49
N ALA A 40 -0.85 -8.75 23.97
CA ALA A 40 -1.59 -7.81 23.15
C ALA A 40 -1.88 -6.56 24.00
N VAL A 41 -1.41 -5.39 23.54
CA VAL A 41 -1.75 -4.11 24.15
C VAL A 41 -3.27 -4.02 24.21
N THR A 42 -3.83 -4.03 25.42
CA THR A 42 -5.29 -4.06 25.63
C THR A 42 -5.91 -2.68 25.62
N ARG A 43 -5.08 -1.63 25.73
CA ARG A 43 -5.51 -0.24 25.79
C ARG A 43 -4.53 0.69 25.09
N LEU A 44 -5.06 1.65 24.33
CA LEU A 44 -4.29 2.77 23.78
C LEU A 44 -4.61 4.03 24.58
N ASP A 45 -3.60 4.84 24.86
CA ASP A 45 -3.68 6.05 25.67
C ASP A 45 -3.16 7.25 24.87
N ALA A 46 -3.84 8.39 24.96
CA ALA A 46 -3.38 9.66 24.39
C ALA A 46 -3.80 10.83 25.29
N ALA A 47 -3.04 11.93 25.23
CA ALA A 47 -3.25 13.08 26.11
C ALA A 47 -3.15 14.42 25.38
N ILE A 48 -3.94 15.40 25.82
CA ILE A 48 -3.91 16.78 25.35
C ILE A 48 -4.19 17.72 26.53
N GLY A 49 -3.23 18.61 26.82
CA GLY A 49 -3.25 19.41 28.04
C GLY A 49 -3.43 18.52 29.29
N ASP A 50 -4.48 18.77 30.05
CA ASP A 50 -4.81 18.05 31.28
C ASP A 50 -5.73 16.83 31.07
N ASN A 51 -6.07 16.53 29.81
CA ASN A 51 -6.95 15.42 29.43
C ASN A 51 -6.13 14.21 29.03
N THR A 52 -6.58 13.04 29.49
CA THR A 52 -6.09 11.73 29.05
C THR A 52 -7.29 10.90 28.64
N LEU A 53 -7.21 10.32 27.45
CA LEU A 53 -8.22 9.46 26.88
C LEU A 53 -7.59 8.10 26.59
N SER A 54 -8.32 7.04 26.94
CA SER A 54 -7.89 5.68 26.67
C SER A 54 -8.98 4.90 25.95
N PHE A 55 -8.62 4.10 24.96
CA PHE A 55 -9.51 3.18 24.27
C PHE A 55 -9.16 1.73 24.58
N GLU A 56 -10.16 0.91 24.88
CA GLU A 56 -10.01 -0.54 24.81
C GLU A 56 -9.69 -0.93 23.36
N THR A 57 -8.63 -1.70 23.16
CA THR A 57 -8.24 -2.04 21.78
C THR A 57 -9.18 -3.07 21.17
N LEU A 58 -9.79 -3.93 21.96
CA LEU A 58 -10.67 -4.98 21.47
C LEU A 58 -12.11 -4.48 21.45
N GLY A 59 -12.71 -4.43 20.26
CA GLY A 59 -14.15 -4.18 20.14
C GLY A 59 -14.97 -5.44 20.45
N THR A 60 -16.18 -5.25 20.94
CA THR A 60 -17.12 -6.33 21.27
C THR A 60 -18.37 -6.24 20.40
N PHE A 61 -18.84 -7.37 19.87
CA PHE A 61 -20.11 -7.40 19.14
C PHE A 61 -21.28 -7.60 20.11
N GLU A 62 -22.33 -6.81 19.91
CA GLU A 62 -23.56 -6.86 20.69
C GLU A 62 -24.77 -6.84 19.74
N GLU A 63 -25.91 -7.32 20.22
CA GLU A 63 -27.18 -7.17 19.53
C GLU A 63 -27.96 -6.01 20.16
N ARG A 64 -28.26 -4.97 19.39
CA ARG A 64 -29.00 -3.78 19.83
C ARG A 64 -30.09 -3.46 18.82
N ASN A 65 -31.33 -3.37 19.30
CA ASN A 65 -32.51 -3.09 18.46
C ASN A 65 -32.65 -4.05 17.26
N GLY A 66 -32.32 -5.33 17.45
CA GLY A 66 -32.36 -6.35 16.39
C GLY A 66 -31.30 -6.18 15.30
N ARG A 67 -30.26 -5.37 15.56
CA ARG A 67 -29.09 -5.22 14.70
C ARG A 67 -27.84 -5.61 15.45
N ARG A 68 -26.92 -6.24 14.75
CA ARG A 68 -25.59 -6.51 15.25
C ARG A 68 -24.74 -5.25 15.14
N VAL A 69 -24.05 -4.90 16.22
CA VAL A 69 -23.25 -3.68 16.32
C VAL A 69 -21.89 -4.00 16.94
N LEU A 70 -20.84 -3.34 16.44
CA LEU A 70 -19.54 -3.30 17.08
C LEU A 70 -19.54 -2.19 18.14
N VAL A 71 -19.15 -2.52 19.37
CA VAL A 71 -19.03 -1.58 20.49
C VAL A 71 -17.56 -1.43 20.86
N ILE A 72 -17.09 -0.19 20.90
CA ILE A 72 -15.74 0.18 21.28
C ILE A 72 -15.82 1.11 22.49
N ARG A 73 -15.10 0.81 23.57
CA ARG A 73 -15.20 1.56 24.83
C ARG A 73 -13.98 2.45 25.06
N ALA A 74 -14.24 3.60 25.66
CA ALA A 74 -13.23 4.56 26.05
C ALA A 74 -13.41 5.05 27.48
N THR A 75 -12.31 5.45 28.10
CA THR A 75 -12.26 6.04 29.44
C THR A 75 -11.47 7.34 29.39
N ALA A 76 -12.07 8.43 29.88
CA ALA A 76 -11.41 9.71 30.06
C ALA A 76 -10.96 9.89 31.52
N ASN A 77 -9.97 10.73 31.77
CA ASN A 77 -9.60 11.12 33.14
C ASN A 77 -10.49 12.25 33.71
N ARG A 78 -11.31 12.90 32.87
CA ARG A 78 -12.22 14.01 33.22
C ARG A 78 -13.69 13.63 33.06
N TYR A 79 -14.57 14.39 33.72
CA TYR A 79 -16.01 14.20 33.59
C TYR A 79 -16.51 14.63 32.22
N LEU A 80 -17.21 13.74 31.55
CA LEU A 80 -17.76 13.95 30.22
C LEU A 80 -19.05 14.77 30.31
N GLN A 81 -19.21 15.69 29.37
CA GLN A 81 -20.43 16.47 29.16
C GLN A 81 -21.18 15.98 27.93
N ASP A 82 -20.45 15.80 26.81
CA ASP A 82 -21.00 15.35 25.54
C ASP A 82 -19.95 14.58 24.74
N VAL A 83 -20.41 13.66 23.89
CA VAL A 83 -19.56 12.91 22.96
C VAL A 83 -20.30 12.73 21.63
N PHE A 84 -19.59 12.87 20.52
CA PHE A 84 -20.17 12.76 19.19
C PHE A 84 -19.19 12.13 18.21
N SER A 85 -19.60 11.05 17.51
CA SER A 85 -18.78 10.36 16.51
C SER A 85 -19.13 10.80 15.09
N PHE A 86 -18.11 10.98 14.26
CA PHE A 86 -18.27 11.46 12.89
C PHE A 86 -17.10 11.05 12.00
N VAL A 87 -17.34 11.11 10.70
CA VAL A 87 -16.31 11.10 9.65
C VAL A 87 -16.38 12.45 8.94
N PRO A 88 -15.44 12.80 8.05
CA PRO A 88 -15.56 14.05 7.31
C PRO A 88 -16.92 14.18 6.64
N ASP A 89 -17.55 15.32 6.90
CA ASP A 89 -18.84 15.79 6.37
C ASP A 89 -20.11 15.10 6.89
N ASP A 90 -20.02 14.01 7.67
CA ASP A 90 -21.20 13.26 8.12
C ASP A 90 -21.09 12.69 9.55
N ALA A 91 -22.23 12.67 10.26
CA ALA A 91 -22.39 11.89 11.49
C ALA A 91 -22.18 10.40 11.17
N PHE A 92 -21.44 9.69 12.03
CA PHE A 92 -21.02 8.32 11.72
C PHE A 92 -20.87 7.49 12.99
N GLY A 93 -21.57 6.36 13.04
CA GLY A 93 -21.76 5.62 14.29
C GLY A 93 -22.51 6.44 15.34
N GLU A 94 -22.70 5.83 16.51
CA GLU A 94 -23.29 6.49 17.67
C GLU A 94 -22.28 6.53 18.82
N ALA A 95 -22.09 7.70 19.43
CA ALA A 95 -21.27 7.85 20.63
C ALA A 95 -22.19 8.09 21.84
N ASN A 96 -22.03 7.29 22.90
CA ASN A 96 -22.90 7.34 24.08
C ASN A 96 -22.07 7.38 25.37
N ILE A 97 -22.37 8.33 26.26
CA ILE A 97 -21.80 8.35 27.62
C ILE A 97 -22.45 7.24 28.44
N ILE A 98 -21.65 6.30 28.93
CA ILE A 98 -22.10 5.15 29.74
C ILE A 98 -21.78 5.33 31.23
N SER A 99 -20.93 6.28 31.58
CA SER A 99 -20.62 6.69 32.96
C SER A 99 -19.98 8.08 32.94
N GLU A 100 -19.82 8.72 34.10
CA GLU A 100 -19.26 10.08 34.22
C GLU A 100 -17.92 10.28 33.50
N ARG A 101 -17.14 9.21 33.31
CA ARG A 101 -15.83 9.23 32.63
C ARG A 101 -15.66 8.17 31.55
N ARG A 102 -16.75 7.51 31.15
CA ARG A 102 -16.71 6.45 30.15
C ARG A 102 -17.75 6.68 29.08
N PHE A 103 -17.36 6.43 27.85
CA PHE A 103 -18.26 6.41 26.72
C PHE A 103 -17.97 5.20 25.85
N GLU A 104 -18.91 4.90 24.97
CA GLU A 104 -18.75 3.90 23.94
C GLU A 104 -19.06 4.50 22.57
N VAL A 105 -18.51 3.89 21.54
CA VAL A 105 -18.84 4.14 20.15
C VAL A 105 -19.43 2.87 19.56
N VAL A 106 -20.58 2.99 18.93
CA VAL A 106 -21.39 1.90 18.38
C VAL A 106 -21.42 2.03 16.87
N LEU A 107 -20.97 0.99 16.18
CA LEU A 107 -20.92 0.91 14.73
C LEU A 107 -21.80 -0.25 14.26
N PRO A 108 -22.98 0.01 13.69
CA PRO A 108 -23.82 -1.04 13.13
C PRO A 108 -23.12 -1.81 12.00
N GLU A 109 -23.41 -3.12 11.93
CA GLU A 109 -23.03 -3.93 10.78
C GLU A 109 -23.56 -3.28 9.49
N GLY A 110 -22.68 -3.10 8.51
CA GLY A 110 -23.05 -2.61 7.19
C GLY A 110 -22.05 -1.58 6.69
N HIS A 111 -22.57 -0.52 6.07
CA HIS A 111 -21.73 0.51 5.46
C HIS A 111 -20.78 1.19 6.45
N GLU A 112 -21.24 1.46 7.67
CA GLU A 112 -20.44 2.17 8.67
C GLU A 112 -19.24 1.35 9.13
N LEU A 113 -19.51 0.13 9.60
CA LEU A 113 -18.45 -0.80 10.01
C LEU A 113 -17.50 -1.10 8.85
N ASN A 114 -17.99 -1.34 7.62
CA ASN A 114 -17.13 -1.57 6.46
C ASN A 114 -16.21 -0.38 6.14
N SER A 115 -16.74 0.84 6.25
CA SER A 115 -15.95 2.05 5.99
C SER A 115 -14.82 2.21 7.01
N VAL A 116 -15.12 2.00 8.28
CA VAL A 116 -14.13 2.08 9.36
C VAL A 116 -13.08 0.98 9.23
N LEU A 117 -13.48 -0.29 9.03
CA LEU A 117 -12.55 -1.41 8.84
C LEU A 117 -11.69 -1.30 7.59
N SER A 118 -12.19 -0.64 6.54
CA SER A 118 -11.41 -0.33 5.33
C SER A 118 -10.43 0.84 5.52
N GLY A 119 -10.26 1.32 6.75
CA GLY A 119 -9.26 2.31 7.14
C GLY A 119 -9.78 3.75 7.18
N LEU A 120 -11.10 3.98 7.25
CA LEU A 120 -11.61 5.34 7.47
C LEU A 120 -11.35 5.70 8.93
N PRO A 121 -10.59 6.76 9.21
CA PRO A 121 -10.45 7.22 10.57
C PRO A 121 -11.82 7.67 11.09
N LEU A 122 -12.16 7.25 12.30
CA LEU A 122 -13.34 7.72 13.01
C LEU A 122 -12.93 8.83 13.95
N PHE A 123 -13.62 9.96 13.87
CA PHE A 123 -13.40 11.09 14.76
C PHE A 123 -14.45 11.11 15.86
N ILE A 124 -14.03 11.53 17.05
CA ILE A 124 -14.91 11.70 18.20
C ILE A 124 -14.67 13.08 18.78
N ALA A 125 -15.71 13.94 18.78
CA ALA A 125 -15.70 15.17 19.54
C ALA A 125 -16.03 14.85 21.00
N ILE A 126 -15.25 15.40 21.92
CA ILE A 126 -15.36 15.11 23.35
C ILE A 126 -15.40 16.44 24.11
N ASP A 127 -16.53 16.70 24.74
CA ASP A 127 -16.72 17.83 25.64
C ASP A 127 -16.68 17.35 27.09
N THR A 128 -15.97 18.11 27.94
CA THR A 128 -15.73 17.76 29.35
C THR A 128 -16.15 18.91 30.28
N ASN A 129 -16.66 18.56 31.45
CA ASN A 129 -17.02 19.52 32.50
C ASN A 129 -15.80 20.17 33.15
N THR A 130 -14.66 19.48 33.14
CA THR A 130 -13.42 19.85 33.83
C THR A 130 -12.21 19.53 32.98
N GLY A 131 -11.11 20.28 33.15
CA GLY A 131 -9.88 20.10 32.37
C GLY A 131 -9.66 21.27 31.40
N SER A 132 -8.46 21.31 30.84
CA SER A 132 -8.08 22.26 29.80
C SER A 132 -7.34 21.51 28.69
N PRO A 133 -7.81 21.57 27.43
CA PRO A 133 -9.04 22.24 26.98
C PRO A 133 -10.31 21.49 27.40
N ARG A 134 -11.47 22.18 27.37
CA ARG A 134 -12.78 21.56 27.69
C ARG A 134 -13.40 20.80 26.52
N ARG A 135 -12.99 21.13 25.29
CA ARG A 135 -13.36 20.44 24.06
C ARG A 135 -12.08 19.98 23.38
N TYR A 136 -12.08 18.73 22.95
CA TYR A 136 -11.02 18.15 22.15
C TYR A 136 -11.59 17.05 21.26
N TYR A 137 -10.77 16.56 20.35
CA TYR A 137 -11.13 15.56 19.37
C TYR A 137 -10.19 14.37 19.49
N ALA A 138 -10.74 13.18 19.31
CA ALA A 138 -9.97 11.96 19.13
C ALA A 138 -10.09 11.47 17.69
N ARG A 139 -9.00 10.91 17.16
CA ARG A 139 -8.98 10.09 15.95
C ARG A 139 -8.66 8.67 16.34
N ILE A 140 -9.49 7.72 15.92
CA ILE A 140 -9.19 6.30 16.03
C ILE A 140 -9.15 5.64 14.66
N VAL A 141 -8.31 4.62 14.53
CA VAL A 141 -8.30 3.71 13.38
C VAL A 141 -8.63 2.32 13.88
N VAL A 142 -9.65 1.71 13.29
CA VAL A 142 -10.08 0.34 13.61
C VAL A 142 -9.77 -0.55 12.43
N ALA A 143 -9.15 -1.69 12.68
CA ALA A 143 -8.77 -2.62 11.63
C ALA A 143 -8.98 -4.07 12.08
N PRO A 144 -9.25 -4.99 11.14
CA PRO A 144 -9.31 -6.41 11.46
C PRO A 144 -7.92 -6.94 11.80
N ARG A 145 -7.80 -7.65 12.92
CA ARG A 145 -6.54 -8.24 13.41
C ARG A 145 -6.74 -9.65 13.89
N PHE A 146 -5.79 -10.52 13.59
CA PHE A 146 -5.72 -11.82 14.23
C PHE A 146 -5.20 -11.70 15.66
N PHE A 147 -5.74 -12.50 16.57
CA PHE A 147 -5.29 -12.58 17.95
C PHE A 147 -5.53 -13.99 18.51
N ASP A 148 -5.10 -14.23 19.75
CA ASP A 148 -5.28 -15.50 20.46
C ASP A 148 -4.77 -16.71 19.66
N PHE A 149 -3.53 -16.60 19.17
CA PHE A 149 -2.88 -17.66 18.40
C PHE A 149 -2.56 -18.87 19.29
N ARG A 150 -3.04 -20.06 18.90
CA ARG A 150 -2.78 -21.32 19.60
C ARG A 150 -2.48 -22.44 18.61
N GLY A 151 -1.73 -23.45 19.04
CA GLY A 151 -1.40 -24.62 18.21
C GLY A 151 0.01 -24.55 17.61
N SER A 152 0.19 -25.15 16.43
CA SER A 152 1.49 -25.40 15.83
C SER A 152 2.30 -24.14 15.55
N SER A 153 3.60 -24.18 15.84
CA SER A 153 4.57 -23.14 15.49
C SER A 153 5.05 -23.24 14.03
N ALA A 154 4.68 -24.29 13.30
CA ALA A 154 5.03 -24.45 11.88
C ALA A 154 4.28 -23.46 10.96
N LEU A 155 3.24 -22.82 11.48
CA LEU A 155 2.45 -21.80 10.79
C LEU A 155 2.66 -20.46 11.48
N PHE A 156 3.07 -19.44 10.74
CA PHE A 156 3.11 -18.06 11.16
C PHE A 156 1.96 -17.30 10.51
N ILE A 157 0.97 -16.91 11.30
CA ILE A 157 -0.17 -16.12 10.82
C ILE A 157 0.17 -14.66 11.12
N ASP A 158 0.20 -13.81 10.10
CA ASP A 158 0.40 -12.37 10.30
C ASP A 158 -0.79 -11.80 11.09
N GLU A 159 -0.52 -10.95 12.08
CA GLU A 159 -1.55 -10.28 12.86
C GLU A 159 -2.45 -9.41 11.97
N ASN A 160 -1.86 -8.82 10.94
CA ASN A 160 -2.52 -7.81 10.13
C ASN A 160 -3.45 -8.45 9.09
N VAL A 161 -4.71 -8.01 9.10
CA VAL A 161 -5.60 -8.12 7.95
C VAL A 161 -5.80 -6.73 7.38
N ASN A 162 -5.28 -6.51 6.17
CA ASN A 162 -5.21 -5.20 5.55
C ASN A 162 -6.27 -5.06 4.46
N PRO A 163 -7.05 -3.96 4.43
CA PRO A 163 -7.92 -3.67 3.31
C PRO A 163 -7.09 -3.27 2.10
N VAL A 164 -7.31 -3.92 0.96
CA VAL A 164 -6.61 -3.70 -0.30
C VAL A 164 -7.59 -3.50 -1.45
N TYR A 165 -7.13 -2.81 -2.50
CA TYR A 165 -7.93 -2.57 -3.70
C TYR A 165 -7.69 -3.67 -4.73
N VAL A 166 -8.72 -4.47 -5.03
CA VAL A 166 -8.68 -5.54 -6.02
C VAL A 166 -9.87 -5.41 -6.95
N ARG A 167 -9.64 -5.18 -8.25
CA ARG A 167 -10.68 -5.12 -9.27
C ARG A 167 -11.23 -6.52 -9.56
N ASN A 168 -12.28 -6.92 -8.82
CA ASN A 168 -12.97 -8.19 -9.00
C ASN A 168 -14.50 -7.99 -9.10
N GLY A 169 -14.95 -7.41 -10.21
CA GLY A 169 -16.36 -7.07 -10.41
C GLY A 169 -16.73 -5.71 -9.78
N THR A 170 -17.87 -5.65 -9.11
CA THR A 170 -18.39 -4.42 -8.49
C THR A 170 -17.81 -4.14 -7.12
N ASP A 171 -17.40 -5.18 -6.38
CA ASP A 171 -16.72 -5.01 -5.10
C ASP A 171 -15.21 -4.97 -5.33
N VAL A 172 -14.60 -3.85 -4.94
CA VAL A 172 -13.18 -3.58 -5.13
C VAL A 172 -12.39 -3.68 -3.83
N LEU A 173 -13.07 -3.86 -2.69
CA LEU A 173 -12.46 -3.92 -1.38
C LEU A 173 -12.28 -5.38 -0.97
N VAL A 174 -11.04 -5.79 -0.77
CA VAL A 174 -10.70 -7.10 -0.21
C VAL A 174 -9.97 -6.90 1.10
N TYR A 175 -10.35 -7.64 2.13
CA TYR A 175 -9.59 -7.74 3.37
C TYR A 175 -8.61 -8.89 3.23
N ARG A 176 -7.32 -8.60 3.38
CA ARG A 176 -6.25 -9.55 3.08
C ARG A 176 -5.38 -9.85 4.29
N GLY A 177 -5.36 -11.11 4.69
CA GLY A 177 -4.42 -11.66 5.65
C GLY A 177 -3.31 -12.48 4.98
N LYS A 178 -2.30 -12.86 5.76
CA LYS A 178 -1.15 -13.64 5.31
C LYS A 178 -0.83 -14.77 6.28
N VAL A 179 -0.45 -15.92 5.74
CA VAL A 179 0.12 -17.03 6.51
C VAL A 179 1.40 -17.49 5.84
N ASP A 180 2.47 -17.56 6.62
CA ASP A 180 3.76 -18.09 6.20
C ASP A 180 4.01 -19.45 6.87
N GLY A 181 4.57 -20.39 6.11
CA GLY A 181 4.94 -21.69 6.60
C GLY A 181 5.37 -22.60 5.46
N ALA A 182 6.43 -23.37 5.67
CA ALA A 182 6.89 -24.38 4.71
C ALA A 182 5.90 -25.55 4.67
N VAL A 183 4.79 -25.38 3.94
CA VAL A 183 3.67 -26.32 3.89
C VAL A 183 3.21 -26.53 2.44
N SER A 184 2.77 -27.76 2.14
CA SER A 184 2.32 -28.14 0.79
C SER A 184 0.90 -27.68 0.46
N SER A 185 0.09 -27.40 1.49
CA SER A 185 -1.27 -26.88 1.36
C SER A 185 -1.70 -26.23 2.67
N LEU A 186 -2.63 -25.28 2.57
CA LEU A 186 -3.29 -24.63 3.70
C LEU A 186 -4.79 -24.56 3.42
N SER A 187 -5.60 -24.89 4.43
CA SER A 187 -7.03 -24.61 4.46
C SER A 187 -7.38 -23.86 5.73
N VAL A 188 -8.40 -23.00 5.62
CA VAL A 188 -8.96 -22.27 6.76
C VAL A 188 -10.43 -22.59 6.87
N THR A 189 -10.83 -23.07 8.04
CA THR A 189 -12.22 -23.39 8.35
C THR A 189 -12.70 -22.55 9.52
N ALA A 190 -13.93 -22.08 9.43
CA ALA A 190 -14.64 -21.36 10.49
C ALA A 190 -16.13 -21.70 10.37
N PRO A 191 -16.93 -21.57 11.45
CA PRO A 191 -18.38 -21.72 11.36
C PRO A 191 -19.00 -20.76 10.34
N ASP A 192 -18.41 -19.56 10.25
CA ASP A 192 -18.82 -18.46 9.41
C ASP A 192 -17.60 -17.64 8.95
N GLY A 193 -17.74 -16.92 7.83
CA GLY A 193 -16.72 -15.98 7.37
C GLY A 193 -15.38 -16.59 6.93
N THR A 194 -15.37 -17.74 6.25
CA THR A 194 -14.12 -18.34 5.75
C THR A 194 -13.47 -17.50 4.63
N PRO A 195 -12.13 -17.32 4.65
CA PRO A 195 -11.42 -16.68 3.55
C PRO A 195 -11.33 -17.59 2.33
N VAL A 196 -11.09 -16.98 1.17
CA VAL A 196 -10.45 -17.67 0.05
C VAL A 196 -8.95 -17.76 0.34
N VAL A 197 -8.42 -18.98 0.37
CA VAL A 197 -6.99 -19.25 0.55
C VAL A 197 -6.34 -19.40 -0.81
N THR A 198 -5.23 -18.70 -1.06
CA THR A 198 -4.47 -18.80 -2.30
C THR A 198 -2.97 -18.85 -2.00
N ALA A 199 -2.28 -19.85 -2.54
CA ALA A 199 -0.82 -19.91 -2.48
C ALA A 199 -0.23 -18.78 -3.35
N VAL A 200 0.68 -18.00 -2.77
CA VAL A 200 1.41 -16.94 -3.47
C VAL A 200 2.72 -17.49 -4.02
N ASP A 201 3.41 -18.28 -3.20
CA ASP A 201 4.63 -18.99 -3.53
C ASP A 201 4.70 -20.30 -2.70
N ALA A 202 5.90 -20.85 -2.50
CA ALA A 202 6.09 -22.14 -1.84
C ALA A 202 5.87 -22.13 -0.32
N ASP A 203 5.94 -20.96 0.33
CA ASP A 203 5.81 -20.84 1.79
C ASP A 203 4.84 -19.74 2.22
N THR A 204 4.26 -18.98 1.29
CA THR A 204 3.34 -17.89 1.57
C THR A 204 1.94 -18.18 1.03
N PHE A 205 0.94 -18.01 1.90
CA PHE A 205 -0.47 -18.08 1.58
C PHE A 205 -1.17 -16.76 1.89
N ARG A 206 -2.09 -16.41 1.02
CA ARG A 206 -2.94 -15.22 1.12
C ARG A 206 -4.35 -15.64 1.50
N LEU A 207 -4.96 -14.85 2.39
CA LEU A 207 -6.32 -15.05 2.86
C LEU A 207 -7.15 -13.84 2.44
N ASP A 208 -8.09 -14.03 1.52
CA ASP A 208 -8.92 -12.93 1.00
C ASP A 208 -10.37 -13.08 1.47
N TRP A 209 -10.89 -12.03 2.11
CA TRP A 209 -12.31 -11.89 2.45
C TRP A 209 -12.94 -10.74 1.67
N GLN A 210 -14.18 -10.96 1.24
CA GLN A 210 -15.12 -9.88 0.96
C GLN A 210 -15.77 -9.43 2.27
N TYR A 211 -16.29 -8.20 2.32
CA TYR A 211 -16.88 -7.66 3.55
C TYR A 211 -17.92 -8.59 4.19
N PRO A 212 -18.83 -9.27 3.43
CA PRO A 212 -19.80 -10.17 4.03
C PRO A 212 -19.22 -11.35 4.82
N ALA A 213 -18.04 -11.82 4.43
CA ALA A 213 -17.34 -12.88 5.14
C ALA A 213 -16.53 -12.30 6.32
N VAL A 214 -15.95 -11.10 6.16
CA VAL A 214 -15.12 -10.49 7.21
C VAL A 214 -15.94 -10.14 8.44
N TYR A 215 -17.14 -9.57 8.29
CA TYR A 215 -17.94 -9.15 9.45
C TYR A 215 -18.46 -10.34 10.27
N GLN A 216 -18.62 -11.50 9.63
CA GLN A 216 -18.92 -12.76 10.32
C GLN A 216 -17.69 -13.26 11.09
N ALA A 217 -16.52 -13.26 10.44
CA ALA A 217 -15.27 -13.76 11.02
C ALA A 217 -14.74 -12.94 12.20
N ILE A 218 -14.99 -11.63 12.25
CA ILE A 218 -14.49 -10.72 13.31
C ILE A 218 -15.23 -10.86 14.66
N ASP A 219 -16.22 -11.76 14.78
CA ASP A 219 -16.91 -11.97 16.05
C ASP A 219 -16.00 -12.69 17.06
N PRO A 220 -15.64 -12.06 18.20
CA PRO A 220 -14.89 -12.77 19.23
C PRO A 220 -15.71 -13.89 19.89
N HIS A 221 -17.03 -13.94 19.73
CA HIS A 221 -17.89 -15.00 20.29
C HIS A 221 -18.09 -16.19 19.34
N THR A 222 -17.75 -16.05 18.05
CA THR A 222 -17.72 -17.19 17.13
C THR A 222 -16.42 -17.96 17.33
N THR A 223 -16.47 -19.26 17.04
CA THR A 223 -15.35 -20.18 17.22
C THR A 223 -14.10 -19.66 16.47
N PRO A 224 -12.88 -19.82 17.03
CA PRO A 224 -11.65 -19.42 16.33
C PRO A 224 -11.57 -20.00 14.92
N LEU A 225 -10.97 -19.25 13.99
CA LEU A 225 -10.59 -19.79 12.70
C LEU A 225 -9.55 -20.88 12.93
N THR A 226 -9.74 -22.01 12.25
CA THR A 226 -8.83 -23.15 12.31
C THR A 226 -8.07 -23.24 11.00
N PHE A 227 -6.75 -23.15 11.11
CA PHE A 227 -5.77 -23.24 10.03
C PHE A 227 -5.21 -24.65 10.04
N THR A 228 -5.47 -25.41 8.98
CA THR A 228 -4.95 -26.76 8.82
C THR A 228 -4.01 -26.77 7.64
N ALA A 229 -2.77 -27.22 7.85
CA ALA A 229 -1.76 -27.30 6.82
C ALA A 229 -1.14 -28.68 6.74
N THR A 230 -0.72 -29.08 5.55
CA THR A 230 0.01 -30.33 5.32
C THR A 230 1.49 -30.04 5.19
N LEU A 231 2.30 -30.53 6.13
CA LEU A 231 3.76 -30.38 6.13
C LEU A 231 4.41 -31.21 5.00
N PRO A 232 5.68 -30.95 4.63
CA PRO A 232 6.36 -31.66 3.54
C PRO A 232 6.52 -33.17 3.79
N ASP A 233 6.51 -33.60 5.05
CA ASP A 233 6.56 -35.00 5.47
C ASP A 233 5.19 -35.70 5.46
N GLY A 234 4.13 -34.99 5.06
CA GLY A 234 2.75 -35.47 5.00
C GLY A 234 1.99 -35.38 6.32
N THR A 235 2.61 -34.89 7.41
CA THR A 235 1.92 -34.67 8.68
C THR A 235 1.09 -33.39 8.65
N SER A 236 0.10 -33.27 9.56
CA SER A 236 -0.73 -32.07 9.65
C SER A 236 -0.25 -31.13 10.77
N ALA A 237 -0.20 -29.84 10.45
CA ALA A 237 -0.08 -28.76 11.42
C ALA A 237 -1.42 -28.06 11.57
N VAL A 238 -1.86 -27.89 12.81
CA VAL A 238 -3.10 -27.16 13.11
C VAL A 238 -2.77 -25.96 13.99
N LYS A 239 -3.29 -24.79 13.60
CA LYS A 239 -3.21 -23.56 14.38
C LYS A 239 -4.59 -22.92 14.43
N THR A 240 -4.92 -22.26 15.52
CA THR A 240 -6.14 -21.47 15.65
C THR A 240 -5.79 -20.01 15.91
N ALA A 241 -6.59 -19.11 15.36
CA ALA A 241 -6.55 -17.69 15.69
C ALA A 241 -7.97 -17.14 15.59
N ARG A 242 -8.24 -16.09 16.35
CA ARG A 242 -9.49 -15.35 16.25
C ARG A 242 -9.24 -14.09 15.43
N LEU A 243 -10.20 -13.68 14.62
CA LEU A 243 -10.16 -12.40 13.94
C LEU A 243 -11.05 -11.43 14.73
N VAL A 244 -10.61 -10.19 14.93
CA VAL A 244 -11.37 -9.15 15.66
C VAL A 244 -11.21 -7.78 15.02
N ALA A 245 -12.21 -6.93 15.23
CA ALA A 245 -12.06 -5.49 15.04
C ALA A 245 -11.25 -4.89 16.21
N ARG A 246 -10.09 -4.32 15.89
CA ARG A 246 -9.16 -3.75 16.88
C ARG A 246 -8.93 -2.27 16.64
N VAL A 247 -8.95 -1.46 17.70
CA VAL A 247 -8.41 -0.09 17.66
C VAL A 247 -6.89 -0.19 17.59
N THR A 248 -6.33 0.27 16.48
CA THR A 248 -4.89 0.17 16.16
C THR A 248 -4.16 1.49 16.31
N GLU A 249 -4.87 2.61 16.20
CA GLU A 249 -4.33 3.95 16.43
C GLU A 249 -5.27 4.79 17.27
N LEU A 250 -4.70 5.66 18.09
CA LEU A 250 -5.38 6.70 18.85
C LEU A 250 -4.53 7.97 18.83
N ALA A 251 -5.13 9.08 18.44
CA ALA A 251 -4.54 10.41 18.59
C ALA A 251 -5.59 11.39 19.11
N VAL A 252 -5.16 12.43 19.82
CA VAL A 252 -6.03 13.51 20.30
C VAL A 252 -5.50 14.87 19.89
N THR A 253 -6.40 15.83 19.71
CA THR A 253 -6.07 17.22 19.39
C THR A 253 -7.15 18.16 19.91
N ASP A 254 -6.79 19.41 20.18
CA ASP A 254 -7.69 20.51 20.50
C ASP A 254 -7.91 21.47 19.32
N GLY A 255 -7.20 21.23 18.21
CA GLY A 255 -7.44 21.89 16.93
C GLY A 255 -8.59 21.25 16.15
N ASP A 256 -8.95 21.87 15.04
CA ASP A 256 -9.94 21.33 14.11
C ASP A 256 -9.40 20.04 13.44
N PRO A 257 -10.10 18.89 13.57
CA PRO A 257 -9.68 17.61 13.00
C PRO A 257 -9.38 17.64 11.51
N TYR A 258 -10.06 18.49 10.74
CA TYR A 258 -9.86 18.59 9.29
C TYR A 258 -8.56 19.27 8.91
N TYR A 259 -8.04 20.14 9.77
CA TYR A 259 -6.74 20.77 9.58
C TYR A 259 -5.60 19.96 10.19
N VAL A 260 -5.84 19.30 11.32
CA VAL A 260 -4.83 18.51 12.02
C VAL A 260 -4.63 17.15 11.35
N TRP A 261 -5.71 16.52 10.90
CA TRP A 261 -5.71 15.23 10.21
C TRP A 261 -6.49 15.33 8.90
N PRO A 262 -6.02 16.14 7.94
CA PRO A 262 -6.70 16.28 6.66
C PRO A 262 -6.78 14.92 5.96
N SER A 263 -7.92 14.64 5.33
CA SER A 263 -8.03 13.51 4.41
C SER A 263 -6.98 13.66 3.32
N PRO A 264 -6.01 12.72 3.20
CA PRO A 264 -4.98 12.88 2.19
C PRO A 264 -5.62 12.79 0.81
N PRO A 265 -5.18 13.61 -0.17
CA PRO A 265 -5.55 13.43 -1.56
C PRO A 265 -4.93 12.15 -2.13
N CYS A 266 -5.05 11.93 -3.43
CA CYS A 266 -4.25 10.90 -4.08
C CYS A 266 -2.76 11.16 -3.85
N GLN A 267 -2.07 10.21 -3.22
CA GLN A 267 -0.64 10.34 -2.95
C GLN A 267 0.18 9.98 -4.19
N LEU A 268 1.23 10.76 -4.46
CA LEU A 268 2.09 10.57 -5.63
C LEU A 268 2.70 9.16 -5.70
N ALA A 269 3.11 8.60 -4.57
CA ALA A 269 3.69 7.25 -4.51
C ALA A 269 2.69 6.18 -4.97
N ALA A 270 1.46 6.21 -4.44
CA ALA A 270 0.39 5.28 -4.84
C ALA A 270 0.01 5.47 -6.31
N TYR A 271 -0.11 6.73 -6.77
CA TYR A 271 -0.40 7.05 -8.16
C TYR A 271 0.65 6.45 -9.13
N ASN A 272 1.94 6.73 -8.87
CA ASN A 272 3.04 6.26 -9.70
C ASN A 272 3.09 4.73 -9.73
N CYS A 273 2.88 4.08 -8.58
CA CYS A 273 2.79 2.63 -8.51
C CYS A 273 1.65 2.08 -9.39
N ILE A 274 0.43 2.63 -9.26
CA ILE A 274 -0.73 2.20 -10.06
C ILE A 274 -0.47 2.31 -11.56
N ARG A 275 0.21 3.39 -12.00
CA ARG A 275 0.53 3.61 -13.43
C ARG A 275 1.69 2.79 -13.95
N ALA A 276 2.62 2.39 -13.08
CA ALA A 276 3.73 1.51 -13.45
C ALA A 276 3.29 0.05 -13.65
N LEU A 277 2.12 -0.33 -13.09
CA LEU A 277 1.58 -1.66 -13.24
C LEU A 277 0.99 -1.89 -14.65
N PRO A 278 1.06 -3.12 -15.20
CA PRO A 278 0.45 -3.47 -16.48
C PRO A 278 -1.04 -3.12 -16.56
N THR A 279 -1.53 -2.77 -17.76
CA THR A 279 -2.92 -2.34 -18.00
C THR A 279 -3.99 -3.35 -17.55
N ASN A 280 -3.67 -4.64 -17.51
CA ASN A 280 -4.56 -5.71 -17.07
C ASN A 280 -4.44 -6.06 -15.58
N THR A 281 -3.71 -5.26 -14.79
CA THR A 281 -3.57 -5.49 -13.36
C THR A 281 -4.91 -5.34 -12.65
N THR A 282 -5.27 -6.36 -11.88
CA THR A 282 -6.50 -6.38 -11.07
C THR A 282 -6.20 -6.20 -9.58
N ASP A 283 -5.02 -6.59 -9.11
CA ASP A 283 -4.64 -6.53 -7.71
C ASP A 283 -3.64 -5.39 -7.48
N TYR A 284 -4.05 -4.37 -6.72
CA TYR A 284 -3.25 -3.17 -6.46
C TYR A 284 -2.69 -3.12 -5.03
N ALA A 285 -2.71 -4.24 -4.31
CA ALA A 285 -2.21 -4.32 -2.93
C ALA A 285 -0.74 -3.87 -2.78
N ALA A 286 0.07 -4.00 -3.83
CA ALA A 286 1.45 -3.54 -3.83
C ALA A 286 1.60 -2.01 -3.82
N CYS A 287 0.54 -1.26 -4.17
CA CYS A 287 0.57 0.20 -4.27
C CYS A 287 0.04 0.93 -3.04
N GLY A 288 -0.41 0.20 -2.02
CA GLY A 288 -0.89 0.76 -0.76
C GLY A 288 -2.17 0.11 -0.27
N THR A 289 -2.74 0.73 0.75
CA THR A 289 -4.04 0.35 1.31
C THR A 289 -5.18 0.62 0.32
N TYR A 290 -6.34 0.01 0.59
CA TYR A 290 -7.57 0.27 -0.17
C TYR A 290 -7.84 1.77 -0.37
N ARG A 291 -7.73 2.58 0.69
CA ARG A 291 -8.06 4.02 0.62
C ARG A 291 -7.04 4.85 -0.13
N GLU A 292 -5.76 4.52 -0.02
CA GLU A 292 -4.71 5.19 -0.80
C GLU A 292 -4.90 4.94 -2.28
N VAL A 293 -5.13 3.67 -2.66
CA VAL A 293 -5.36 3.30 -4.05
C VAL A 293 -6.70 3.87 -4.56
N SER A 294 -7.79 3.72 -3.81
CA SER A 294 -9.13 4.14 -4.25
C SER A 294 -9.20 5.63 -4.57
N ARG A 295 -8.50 6.47 -3.80
CA ARG A 295 -8.38 7.91 -4.06
C ARG A 295 -7.65 8.20 -5.37
N CYS A 296 -6.70 7.36 -5.76
CA CYS A 296 -5.91 7.53 -6.97
C CYS A 296 -6.54 6.92 -8.23
N MET A 297 -7.46 5.96 -8.11
CA MET A 297 -8.07 5.27 -9.26
C MET A 297 -8.80 6.21 -10.23
N TYR A 298 -9.37 7.30 -9.71
CA TYR A 298 -10.14 8.27 -10.49
C TYR A 298 -9.59 9.70 -10.40
N ALA A 299 -8.48 9.90 -9.71
CA ALA A 299 -7.85 11.21 -9.62
C ALA A 299 -7.19 11.57 -10.96
N ASN A 300 -7.34 12.84 -11.36
CA ASN A 300 -6.32 13.45 -12.21
C ASN A 300 -5.06 13.66 -11.34
N THR A 301 -3.89 13.42 -11.93
CA THR A 301 -2.55 13.43 -11.29
C THR A 301 -2.31 14.58 -10.33
N CYS A 302 -2.94 15.73 -10.55
CA CYS A 302 -2.58 16.99 -9.95
C CYS A 302 -3.63 17.58 -9.01
N SER A 303 -4.74 16.89 -8.75
CA SER A 303 -5.64 17.31 -7.66
C SER A 303 -5.02 16.96 -6.32
N GLY A 304 -4.52 17.99 -5.62
CA GLY A 304 -3.98 17.86 -4.26
C GLY A 304 -2.46 17.62 -4.19
N VAL A 305 -1.77 17.57 -5.32
CA VAL A 305 -0.29 17.62 -5.36
C VAL A 305 0.11 19.06 -5.67
N PRO A 306 0.97 19.72 -4.86
CA PRO A 306 1.47 21.05 -5.17
C PRO A 306 2.15 21.05 -6.55
N PRO A 307 1.82 22.01 -7.44
CA PRO A 307 2.45 22.10 -8.74
C PRO A 307 3.97 22.30 -8.57
N GLN A 308 4.75 21.57 -9.36
CA GLN A 308 6.20 21.60 -9.34
C GLN A 308 6.74 22.39 -10.54
N PRO A 309 7.81 23.18 -10.38
CA PRO A 309 8.49 23.75 -11.53
C PRO A 309 9.01 22.64 -12.44
N LEU A 310 9.02 22.88 -13.76
CA LEU A 310 9.59 21.95 -14.71
C LEU A 310 11.06 21.70 -14.34
N SER A 311 11.40 20.43 -14.16
CA SER A 311 12.74 19.94 -13.90
C SER A 311 12.86 18.55 -14.54
N LEU A 312 14.06 18.15 -14.93
CA LEU A 312 14.30 16.85 -15.54
C LEU A 312 15.18 16.03 -14.63
N THR A 313 14.69 14.84 -14.27
CA THR A 313 15.46 13.86 -13.50
C THR A 313 15.92 12.76 -14.44
N GLU A 314 17.22 12.52 -14.51
CA GLU A 314 17.81 11.46 -15.33
C GLU A 314 17.31 10.07 -14.88
N ILE A 315 17.05 9.19 -15.84
CA ILE A 315 16.64 7.81 -15.61
C ILE A 315 17.51 6.86 -16.44
N ASP A 316 17.73 5.63 -15.94
CA ASP A 316 18.55 4.65 -16.64
C ASP A 316 17.91 4.21 -17.97
N ALA A 317 18.62 4.48 -19.07
CA ALA A 317 18.23 4.09 -20.42
C ALA A 317 18.92 2.80 -20.91
N SER A 318 19.70 2.11 -20.06
CA SER A 318 20.52 0.93 -20.43
C SER A 318 19.74 -0.18 -21.15
N SER A 319 18.45 -0.34 -20.87
CA SER A 319 17.58 -1.31 -21.56
C SER A 319 17.44 -1.05 -23.07
N LEU A 320 17.66 0.20 -23.52
CA LEU A 320 17.57 0.60 -24.93
C LEU A 320 18.85 0.30 -25.73
N GLU A 321 19.94 -0.06 -25.06
CA GLU A 321 21.25 -0.22 -25.71
C GLU A 321 21.26 -1.32 -26.77
N SER A 322 20.59 -2.44 -26.49
CA SER A 322 20.44 -3.54 -27.45
C SER A 322 19.70 -3.11 -28.74
N ALA A 323 18.67 -2.26 -28.60
CA ALA A 323 17.92 -1.74 -29.73
C ALA A 323 18.74 -0.73 -30.53
N ARG A 324 19.51 0.14 -29.85
CA ARG A 324 20.43 1.10 -30.48
C ARG A 324 21.50 0.39 -31.32
N VAL A 325 22.15 -0.63 -30.75
CA VAL A 325 23.19 -1.42 -31.45
C VAL A 325 22.61 -2.15 -32.66
N ALA A 326 21.43 -2.77 -32.52
CA ALA A 326 20.76 -3.46 -33.61
C ALA A 326 20.38 -2.51 -34.76
N TRP A 327 19.97 -1.28 -34.43
CA TRP A 327 19.68 -0.26 -35.43
C TRP A 327 20.97 0.23 -36.12
N ASN A 328 22.04 0.54 -35.36
CA ASN A 328 23.35 0.97 -35.89
C ASN A 328 24.02 -0.07 -36.80
N ALA A 329 23.89 -1.37 -36.50
CA ALA A 329 24.44 -2.43 -37.35
C ALA A 329 23.80 -2.46 -38.75
N GLY A 330 22.64 -1.83 -38.90
CA GLY A 330 21.84 -1.84 -40.12
C GLY A 330 21.60 -0.46 -40.73
N SER A 331 22.23 0.59 -40.22
CA SER A 331 22.10 1.95 -40.71
C SER A 331 22.78 2.12 -42.07
N ASN A 332 22.42 3.19 -42.78
CA ASN A 332 23.08 3.57 -44.04
C ASN A 332 23.40 5.08 -44.01
N PRO A 333 24.34 5.56 -44.84
CA PRO A 333 24.83 6.95 -44.73
C PRO A 333 23.74 8.01 -44.97
N TYR A 334 22.74 7.69 -45.79
CA TYR A 334 21.81 8.67 -46.38
C TYR A 334 20.67 9.15 -45.46
N SER A 335 20.52 8.60 -44.25
CA SER A 335 19.44 9.01 -43.32
C SER A 335 20.01 9.33 -41.96
N TRP A 336 20.16 8.31 -41.11
CA TRP A 336 21.00 8.35 -39.92
C TRP A 336 22.04 7.24 -40.10
N SER A 337 23.32 7.56 -39.96
CA SER A 337 24.44 6.63 -40.06
C SER A 337 24.77 6.01 -38.70
N SER A 338 24.52 6.70 -37.59
CA SER A 338 24.64 6.15 -36.24
C SER A 338 23.81 6.90 -35.22
N ILE A 339 23.45 6.24 -34.12
CA ILE A 339 22.95 6.85 -32.88
C ILE A 339 24.04 6.66 -31.83
N THR A 340 24.61 7.75 -31.34
CA THR A 340 25.73 7.75 -30.39
C THR A 340 25.27 7.49 -28.96
N GLY A 341 24.10 8.01 -28.58
CA GLY A 341 23.57 7.86 -27.22
C GLY A 341 22.07 8.15 -27.15
N ILE A 342 21.44 7.64 -26.08
CA ILE A 342 20.05 7.90 -25.73
C ILE A 342 20.04 8.30 -24.26
N ASP A 343 19.89 9.59 -23.99
CA ASP A 343 19.70 10.09 -22.64
C ASP A 343 18.20 10.09 -22.32
N ALA A 344 17.84 9.63 -21.14
CA ALA A 344 16.46 9.54 -20.72
C ALA A 344 16.23 10.33 -19.43
N TYR A 345 15.12 11.04 -19.39
CA TYR A 345 14.70 11.83 -18.26
C TYR A 345 13.21 11.61 -17.97
N VAL A 346 12.79 12.01 -16.78
CA VAL A 346 11.39 12.15 -16.42
C VAL A 346 11.11 13.59 -16.00
N ALA A 347 10.04 14.16 -16.57
CA ALA A 347 9.50 15.45 -16.20
C ALA A 347 8.55 15.31 -14.98
N PRO A 348 8.34 16.37 -14.17
CA PRO A 348 7.40 16.32 -13.07
C PRO A 348 6.00 16.00 -13.58
N MET A 349 5.32 15.11 -12.87
CA MET A 349 3.98 14.67 -13.22
C MET A 349 2.93 15.80 -13.12
N CYS A 350 3.20 16.79 -12.27
CA CYS A 350 2.35 17.95 -12.05
C CYS A 350 3.14 19.25 -12.22
N PRO A 351 3.45 19.61 -13.48
CA PRO A 351 4.19 20.81 -13.76
C PRO A 351 3.32 22.05 -13.46
N SER A 352 3.93 23.11 -12.97
CA SER A 352 3.26 24.39 -12.68
C SER A 352 2.76 25.11 -13.93
N ALA A 353 3.20 24.66 -15.11
CA ALA A 353 2.76 25.12 -16.42
C ALA A 353 2.73 23.93 -17.40
N PRO A 354 1.97 24.00 -18.51
CA PRO A 354 2.01 22.98 -19.55
C PRO A 354 3.44 22.73 -20.05
N ILE A 355 3.84 21.46 -20.12
CA ILE A 355 5.16 21.09 -20.66
C ILE A 355 5.14 21.27 -22.17
N THR A 356 6.11 22.02 -22.69
CA THR A 356 6.34 22.22 -24.12
C THR A 356 7.72 21.69 -24.49
N LEU A 357 7.91 21.27 -25.75
CA LEU A 357 9.22 20.85 -26.24
C LEU A 357 10.28 21.94 -26.09
N GLN A 358 9.91 23.21 -26.24
CA GLN A 358 10.83 24.34 -26.02
C GLN A 358 11.27 24.46 -24.55
N ALA A 359 10.36 24.24 -23.60
CA ALA A 359 10.70 24.26 -22.18
C ALA A 359 11.58 23.05 -21.80
N LEU A 360 11.31 21.87 -22.37
CA LEU A 360 12.16 20.69 -22.23
C LEU A 360 13.56 20.93 -22.81
N TRP A 361 13.66 21.50 -24.02
CA TRP A 361 14.92 21.87 -24.66
C TRP A 361 15.77 22.78 -23.79
N GLN A 362 15.14 23.80 -23.18
CA GLN A 362 15.82 24.71 -22.27
C GLN A 362 16.35 23.96 -21.04
N GLN A 363 15.55 23.08 -20.43
CA GLN A 363 15.99 22.29 -19.27
C GLN A 363 17.16 21.36 -19.60
N LEU A 364 17.15 20.71 -20.76
CA LEU A 364 18.24 19.87 -21.23
C LEU A 364 19.53 20.69 -21.45
N THR A 365 19.40 21.91 -21.96
CA THR A 365 20.52 22.87 -22.07
C THR A 365 21.03 23.31 -20.70
N ASP A 366 20.13 23.58 -19.75
CA ASP A 366 20.49 23.96 -18.37
C ASP A 366 21.20 22.81 -17.62
N LEU A 367 20.92 21.56 -17.99
CA LEU A 367 21.64 20.37 -17.52
C LEU A 367 23.03 20.20 -18.16
N GLY A 368 23.41 21.09 -19.07
CA GLY A 368 24.75 21.14 -19.67
C GLY A 368 24.89 20.41 -21.00
N MET A 369 23.79 19.95 -21.62
CA MET A 369 23.88 19.39 -22.97
C MET A 369 24.16 20.49 -24.00
N ASN A 370 25.14 20.25 -24.86
CA ASN A 370 25.47 21.13 -25.96
C ASN A 370 24.49 20.88 -27.13
N LEU A 371 23.40 21.64 -27.14
CA LEU A 371 22.33 21.53 -28.11
C LEU A 371 22.28 22.75 -29.03
N PRO A 372 21.87 22.60 -30.31
CA PRO A 372 21.66 23.74 -31.20
C PRO A 372 20.51 24.63 -30.72
N TYR A 373 20.24 25.72 -31.43
CA TYR A 373 19.05 26.50 -31.13
C TYR A 373 17.78 25.74 -31.51
N PHE A 374 16.77 25.78 -30.64
CA PHE A 374 15.49 25.09 -30.88
C PHE A 374 14.83 25.47 -32.22
N TYR A 375 14.99 26.70 -32.70
CA TYR A 375 14.40 27.14 -33.97
C TYR A 375 15.14 26.62 -35.23
N TRP A 376 16.25 25.89 -35.08
CA TRP A 376 16.96 25.22 -36.19
C TRP A 376 16.34 23.88 -36.56
N GLY A 377 15.50 23.32 -35.70
CA GLY A 377 14.74 22.12 -35.97
C GLY A 377 13.26 22.39 -36.20
N TYR A 378 12.49 21.31 -36.30
CA TYR A 378 11.04 21.35 -36.46
C TYR A 378 10.34 20.47 -35.42
N VAL A 379 9.14 20.89 -35.02
CA VAL A 379 8.27 20.11 -34.14
C VAL A 379 7.41 19.19 -35.00
N THR A 380 7.27 17.95 -34.56
CA THR A 380 6.45 16.93 -35.19
C THR A 380 5.80 16.03 -34.14
N ASP A 381 4.95 15.12 -34.60
CA ASP A 381 4.35 14.08 -33.77
C ASP A 381 4.91 12.70 -34.16
N ARG A 382 4.26 11.65 -33.66
CA ARG A 382 4.66 10.27 -33.95
C ARG A 382 4.86 9.98 -35.44
N SER A 383 4.03 10.54 -36.30
CA SER A 383 4.01 10.24 -37.73
C SER A 383 5.19 10.84 -38.50
N GLY A 384 5.80 11.90 -37.97
CA GLY A 384 6.96 12.54 -38.60
C GLY A 384 8.30 12.21 -37.95
N VAL A 385 8.34 11.30 -36.98
CA VAL A 385 9.59 10.73 -36.47
C VAL A 385 9.99 9.56 -37.36
N ASP A 386 11.06 9.75 -38.13
CA ASP A 386 11.66 8.71 -38.96
C ASP A 386 13.16 8.63 -38.71
N PHE A 387 13.61 7.52 -38.13
CA PHE A 387 15.04 7.21 -37.99
C PHE A 387 15.58 6.47 -39.23
N GLY A 388 14.82 6.34 -40.32
CA GLY A 388 15.23 5.62 -41.51
C GLY A 388 15.34 4.10 -41.31
N GLY A 389 15.85 3.40 -42.33
CA GLY A 389 16.12 1.96 -42.25
C GLY A 389 14.90 1.03 -42.30
N GLY A 390 13.72 1.55 -42.69
CA GLY A 390 12.51 0.75 -42.92
C GLY A 390 12.03 -0.01 -41.67
N THR A 391 12.00 -1.35 -41.74
CA THR A 391 11.56 -2.20 -40.63
C THR A 391 12.44 -2.06 -39.37
N ARG A 392 13.70 -1.63 -39.52
CA ARG A 392 14.62 -1.40 -38.40
C ARG A 392 14.29 -0.13 -37.62
N GLY A 393 14.00 0.97 -38.32
CA GLY A 393 13.49 2.20 -37.70
C GLY A 393 12.22 1.92 -36.92
N ALA A 394 11.29 1.15 -37.49
CA ALA A 394 10.07 0.74 -36.81
C ALA A 394 10.35 -0.11 -35.54
N ALA A 395 11.28 -1.06 -35.60
CA ALA A 395 11.67 -1.86 -34.45
C ALA A 395 12.33 -1.02 -33.34
N PHE A 396 13.18 -0.06 -33.73
CA PHE A 396 13.81 0.86 -32.79
C PHE A 396 12.78 1.78 -32.11
N MET A 397 11.88 2.37 -32.89
CA MET A 397 10.75 3.15 -32.35
C MET A 397 9.88 2.32 -31.39
N SER A 398 9.64 1.04 -31.70
CA SER A 398 8.90 0.14 -30.81
C SER A 398 9.62 -0.10 -29.49
N ALA A 399 10.95 -0.15 -29.48
CA ALA A 399 11.74 -0.26 -28.26
C ALA A 399 11.65 1.03 -27.41
N LEU A 400 11.73 2.20 -28.06
CA LEU A 400 11.53 3.49 -27.39
C LEU A 400 10.14 3.59 -26.75
N ASP A 401 9.08 3.13 -27.43
CA ASP A 401 7.73 3.14 -26.87
C ASP A 401 7.54 2.12 -25.74
N THR A 402 8.18 0.97 -25.84
CA THR A 402 8.15 -0.03 -24.76
C THR A 402 8.81 0.53 -23.51
N PHE A 403 9.92 1.26 -23.67
CA PHE A 403 10.60 1.94 -22.58
C PHE A 403 9.78 3.11 -22.05
N ALA A 404 9.30 3.98 -22.93
CA ALA A 404 8.74 5.26 -22.54
C ALA A 404 7.23 5.20 -22.24
N GLY A 405 6.54 4.15 -22.66
CA GLY A 405 5.09 4.02 -22.60
C GLY A 405 4.45 4.32 -23.95
N THR A 406 3.38 3.58 -24.28
CA THR A 406 2.63 3.76 -25.53
C THR A 406 1.73 4.99 -25.47
N GLY A 407 1.58 5.72 -26.58
CA GLY A 407 0.65 6.84 -26.67
C GLY A 407 1.07 7.89 -27.70
N PRO A 408 0.37 9.03 -27.74
CA PRO A 408 0.82 10.17 -28.53
C PRO A 408 2.17 10.66 -28.00
N ILE A 409 3.06 11.03 -28.93
CA ILE A 409 4.35 11.65 -28.60
C ILE A 409 4.40 13.03 -29.23
N GLN A 410 5.15 13.92 -28.58
CA GLN A 410 5.61 15.18 -29.18
C GLN A 410 7.09 15.01 -29.49
N ALA A 411 7.53 15.43 -30.66
CA ALA A 411 8.92 15.31 -31.07
C ALA A 411 9.46 16.62 -31.61
N TRP A 412 10.74 16.86 -31.39
CA TRP A 412 11.51 17.87 -32.10
C TRP A 412 12.70 17.19 -32.75
N MET A 413 12.97 17.53 -34.01
CA MET A 413 14.09 17.00 -34.77
C MET A 413 14.87 18.16 -35.38
N GLY A 414 16.19 18.08 -35.35
CA GLY A 414 17.06 19.07 -35.97
C GLY A 414 18.44 18.50 -36.24
N SER A 415 19.18 19.16 -37.11
CA SER A 415 20.53 18.75 -37.49
C SER A 415 21.47 19.95 -37.54
N GLU A 416 22.75 19.68 -37.30
CA GLU A 416 23.82 20.66 -37.38
C GLU A 416 24.95 20.10 -38.26
N GLU A 417 25.37 20.86 -39.27
CA GLU A 417 26.49 20.46 -40.12
C GLU A 417 27.79 20.50 -39.31
N ILE A 418 28.55 19.40 -39.36
CA ILE A 418 29.86 19.29 -38.72
C ILE A 418 30.96 19.26 -39.79
N PRO A 419 32.10 19.96 -39.58
CA PRO A 419 33.16 20.01 -40.58
C PRO A 419 33.72 18.63 -40.92
N CYS A 420 33.78 18.29 -42.21
CA CYS A 420 34.49 17.11 -42.70
C CYS A 420 35.15 17.37 -44.07
N HIS A 421 36.13 16.55 -44.45
CA HIS A 421 36.92 16.76 -45.67
C HIS A 421 36.31 16.03 -46.87
N ASN A 422 35.82 16.78 -47.87
CA ASN A 422 35.15 16.27 -49.07
C ASN A 422 33.90 15.39 -48.79
N CYS A 423 33.16 15.75 -47.75
CA CYS A 423 31.88 15.13 -47.42
C CYS A 423 30.95 16.18 -46.82
N HIS A 424 29.68 15.83 -46.68
CA HIS A 424 28.76 16.48 -45.76
C HIS A 424 28.49 15.54 -44.60
N ALA A 425 28.75 16.00 -43.38
CA ALA A 425 28.44 15.28 -42.17
C ALA A 425 27.56 16.17 -41.29
N PHE A 426 26.55 15.56 -40.67
CA PHE A 426 25.61 16.23 -39.79
C PHE A 426 25.54 15.49 -38.47
N ARG A 427 25.40 16.25 -37.39
CA ARG A 427 24.96 15.72 -36.11
C ARG A 427 23.46 15.91 -36.01
N ASP A 428 22.75 14.81 -35.81
CA ASP A 428 21.29 14.78 -35.72
C ASP A 428 20.85 14.70 -34.28
N TYR A 429 19.79 15.44 -33.96
CA TYR A 429 19.25 15.58 -32.63
C TYR A 429 17.75 15.25 -32.69
N THR A 430 17.29 14.38 -31.80
CA THR A 430 15.86 14.09 -31.65
C THR A 430 15.45 14.12 -30.19
N LEU A 431 14.55 15.04 -29.87
CA LEU A 431 13.90 15.14 -28.57
C LEU A 431 12.52 14.52 -28.66
N LEU A 432 12.25 13.47 -27.88
CA LEU A 432 10.93 12.84 -27.77
C LEU A 432 10.35 13.11 -26.38
N TYR A 433 9.09 13.53 -26.33
CA TYR A 433 8.32 13.66 -25.10
C TYR A 433 7.08 12.78 -25.16
N TYR A 434 6.89 11.98 -24.10
CA TYR A 434 5.78 11.07 -23.90
C TYR A 434 4.86 11.62 -22.80
N PRO A 435 3.80 12.41 -23.13
CA PRO A 435 3.00 13.11 -22.13
C PRO A 435 2.31 12.17 -21.13
N SER A 436 1.96 10.96 -21.56
CA SER A 436 1.27 9.98 -20.71
C SER A 436 2.15 9.42 -19.58
N SER A 437 3.46 9.37 -19.77
CA SER A 437 4.42 8.84 -18.80
C SER A 437 5.34 9.92 -18.21
N GLY A 438 5.34 11.13 -18.78
CA GLY A 438 6.26 12.20 -18.44
C GLY A 438 7.69 11.95 -18.90
N LYS A 439 7.96 10.88 -19.67
CA LYS A 439 9.33 10.54 -20.10
C LYS A 439 9.78 11.41 -21.26
N VAL A 440 11.04 11.80 -21.20
CA VAL A 440 11.73 12.64 -22.18
C VAL A 440 12.96 11.88 -22.64
N LEU A 441 13.11 11.65 -23.95
CA LEU A 441 14.28 10.99 -24.53
C LEU A 441 15.01 11.99 -25.42
N MET A 442 16.33 12.11 -25.22
CA MET A 442 17.20 12.88 -26.09
C MET A 442 18.12 11.91 -26.82
N LEU A 443 18.01 11.87 -28.16
CA LEU A 443 18.85 11.06 -29.02
C LEU A 443 19.80 11.97 -29.77
N VAL A 444 21.06 11.55 -29.81
CA VAL A 444 22.09 12.16 -30.65
C VAL A 444 22.59 11.10 -31.62
N GLY A 445 22.67 11.48 -32.89
CA GLY A 445 23.18 10.64 -33.94
C GLY A 445 23.97 11.44 -34.96
N GLU A 446 24.34 10.77 -36.03
CA GLU A 446 25.10 11.35 -37.13
C GLU A 446 24.49 10.88 -38.46
N SER A 447 24.62 11.70 -39.49
CA SER A 447 24.27 11.39 -40.88
C SER A 447 25.26 12.04 -41.84
N GLY A 448 25.28 11.62 -43.11
CA GLY A 448 26.17 12.24 -44.07
C GLY A 448 26.33 11.49 -45.39
N TYR A 449 26.94 12.17 -46.34
CA TYR A 449 27.26 11.59 -47.65
C TYR A 449 28.57 12.19 -48.17
N ASP A 450 29.28 11.41 -48.99
CA ASP A 450 30.46 11.88 -49.71
C ASP A 450 30.01 12.79 -50.87
N SER A 451 30.71 13.91 -51.08
CA SER A 451 30.38 14.94 -52.08
C SER A 451 30.74 14.55 -53.51
#